data_AF-A0A3P7PYQ3-F1
#
_entry.id   AF-A0A3P7PYQ3-F1
#
_cell.length_a   1.000
_cell.length_b   1.000
_cell.length_c   1.000
_cell.angle_alpha   90.00
_cell.angle_beta   90.00
_cell.angle_gamma   90.00
#
_symmetry.space_group_name_H-M   'P 1'
#
loop_
_entity.id
_entity.type
_entity.pdbx_description
1 polymer ?
#
loop_
_entity_poly.entity_id
_entity_poly.type
_entity_poly.pdbx_seq_one_letter_code
_entity_poly.pdbx_strand_id
1 'polypeptide(L)'
;MQRAWTYGVNNGTCSGGPYLAKDCCKPYVFHPCGQHKGQPYYGECEKPNENTPKCRARCQLDYKKAYAKDRIKGKKAGLKSYNQFLLRDE
;
A
#
# COMPACT_ATOMS: atom_id res chain seq x y z
N MET A 1 14.23 1.83 2.80
CA MET A 1 12.87 2.27 3.20
C MET A 1 12.70 3.80 3.27
N GLN A 2 13.75 4.59 3.52
CA GLN A 2 13.66 6.06 3.65
C GLN A 2 12.96 6.76 2.48
N ARG A 3 13.25 6.35 1.23
CA ARG A 3 12.62 6.94 0.02
C ARG A 3 11.11 6.79 -0.02
N ALA A 4 10.55 5.70 0.52
CA ALA A 4 9.10 5.49 0.55
C ALA A 4 8.41 6.51 1.47
N TRP A 5 8.99 6.74 2.66
CA TRP A 5 8.49 7.75 3.59
C TRP A 5 8.64 9.18 3.04
N THR A 6 9.77 9.49 2.41
CA THR A 6 9.97 10.77 1.74
C THR A 6 8.94 11.01 0.63
N TYR A 7 8.60 9.98 -0.16
CA TYR A 7 7.53 10.06 -1.16
C TYR A 7 6.16 10.33 -0.51
N GLY A 8 5.85 9.64 0.58
CA GLY A 8 4.61 9.85 1.34
C GLY A 8 4.46 11.29 1.88
N VAL A 9 5.57 11.95 2.24
CA VAL A 9 5.56 13.36 2.64
C VAL A 9 5.40 14.28 1.44
N ASN A 10 6.20 14.09 0.39
CA ASN A 10 6.26 15.02 -0.75
C ASN A 10 5.00 14.93 -1.63
N ASN A 11 4.61 13.70 -1.98
CA ASN A 11 3.60 13.41 -2.98
C ASN A 11 2.28 12.97 -2.32
N GLY A 12 2.39 12.25 -1.21
CA GLY A 12 1.26 11.56 -0.58
C GLY A 12 0.87 10.27 -1.31
N THR A 13 0.08 9.45 -0.63
CA THR A 13 -0.46 8.19 -1.14
C THR A 13 -1.98 8.21 -1.05
N CYS A 14 -2.67 7.62 -2.01
CA CYS A 14 -4.12 7.44 -1.91
C CYS A 14 -4.49 6.30 -0.95
N SER A 15 -5.76 6.18 -0.61
CA SER A 15 -6.27 5.01 0.10
C SER A 15 -6.03 3.73 -0.70
N GLY A 16 -5.81 2.63 0.01
CA GLY A 16 -5.64 1.31 -0.54
C GLY A 16 -6.19 0.26 0.39
N GLY A 17 -6.34 -0.96 -0.11
CA GLY A 17 -6.92 -2.08 0.63
C GLY A 17 -6.42 -3.41 0.08
N PRO A 18 -6.90 -4.54 0.64
CA PRO A 18 -6.54 -5.86 0.15
C PRO A 18 -7.01 -6.07 -1.29
N TYR A 19 -6.58 -7.19 -1.87
CA TYR A 19 -7.06 -7.65 -3.17
C TYR A 19 -8.60 -7.63 -3.21
N LEU A 20 -9.17 -7.12 -4.32
CA LEU A 20 -10.62 -6.92 -4.54
C LEU A 20 -11.35 -5.95 -3.59
N ALA A 21 -10.65 -5.18 -2.76
CA ALA A 21 -11.29 -4.14 -1.96
C ALA A 21 -11.94 -3.06 -2.84
N LYS A 22 -13.21 -2.73 -2.56
CA LYS A 22 -14.00 -1.74 -3.33
C LYS A 22 -13.99 -0.35 -2.71
N ASP A 23 -13.85 -0.25 -1.39
CA ASP A 23 -13.97 1.01 -0.64
C ASP A 23 -12.67 1.82 -0.56
N CYS A 24 -11.76 1.64 -1.51
CA CYS A 24 -10.50 2.37 -1.57
C CYS A 24 -10.14 2.83 -2.98
N CYS A 25 -9.21 3.78 -3.12
CA CYS A 25 -8.80 4.28 -4.42
C CYS A 25 -7.99 3.24 -5.21
N LYS A 26 -7.05 2.55 -4.55
CA LYS A 26 -6.16 1.56 -5.17
C LYS A 26 -6.05 0.29 -4.32
N PRO A 27 -6.85 -0.75 -4.59
CA PRO A 27 -6.66 -2.06 -3.96
C PRO A 27 -5.34 -2.67 -4.43
N TYR A 28 -4.80 -3.57 -3.61
CA TYR A 28 -3.63 -4.36 -4.00
C TYR A 28 -3.95 -5.20 -5.23
N VAL A 29 -3.07 -5.21 -6.22
CA VAL A 29 -3.36 -5.77 -7.55
C VAL A 29 -3.13 -7.27 -7.64
N PHE A 30 -2.26 -7.82 -6.80
CA PHE A 30 -1.92 -9.23 -6.81
C PHE A 30 -2.85 -9.98 -5.85
N HIS A 31 -3.34 -11.13 -6.29
CA HIS A 31 -4.10 -12.00 -5.40
C HIS A 31 -3.18 -12.60 -4.33
N PRO A 32 -3.68 -12.88 -3.12
CA PRO A 32 -2.92 -13.70 -2.18
C PRO A 32 -2.76 -15.10 -2.76
N CYS A 33 -1.56 -15.67 -2.67
CA CYS A 33 -1.26 -16.99 -3.22
C CYS A 33 -0.85 -17.98 -2.12
N GLY A 34 -1.06 -19.27 -2.39
CA GLY A 34 -0.81 -20.36 -1.44
C GLY A 34 -1.93 -20.56 -0.42
N GLN A 35 -1.82 -21.63 0.37
CA GLN A 35 -2.78 -21.96 1.42
C GLN A 35 -2.41 -21.31 2.75
N HIS A 36 -3.23 -20.36 3.18
CA HIS A 36 -3.10 -19.71 4.49
C HIS A 36 -4.32 -20.01 5.34
N LYS A 37 -4.10 -20.34 6.62
CA LYS A 37 -5.18 -20.73 7.54
C LYS A 37 -6.20 -19.59 7.67
N GLY A 38 -7.47 -19.88 7.39
CA GLY A 38 -8.58 -18.92 7.52
C GLY A 38 -8.66 -17.88 6.40
N GLN A 39 -7.89 -18.05 5.31
CA GLN A 39 -8.00 -17.21 4.11
C GLN A 39 -8.55 -18.04 2.94
N PRO A 40 -9.33 -17.43 2.03
CA PRO A 40 -9.74 -18.10 0.80
C PRO A 40 -8.53 -18.45 -0.05
N TYR A 41 -8.58 -19.61 -0.70
CA TYR A 41 -7.54 -20.04 -1.64
C TYR A 41 -7.80 -19.45 -3.02
N TYR A 42 -6.86 -18.64 -3.52
CA TYR A 42 -6.95 -18.01 -4.84
C TYR A 42 -6.00 -18.63 -5.88
N GLY A 43 -5.21 -19.62 -5.50
CA GLY A 43 -4.24 -20.29 -6.36
C GLY A 43 -2.83 -20.32 -5.79
N GLU A 44 -1.97 -21.11 -6.42
CA GLU A 44 -0.54 -21.17 -6.08
C GLU A 44 0.22 -19.92 -6.55
N CYS A 45 1.40 -19.71 -5.98
CA CYS A 45 2.30 -18.65 -6.44
C CYS A 45 3.02 -19.16 -7.70
N GLU A 46 2.57 -18.73 -8.88
CA GLU A 46 3.15 -19.17 -10.16
C GLU A 46 4.63 -18.77 -10.30
N LYS A 47 4.98 -17.62 -9.74
CA LYS A 47 6.33 -17.05 -9.79
C LYS A 47 6.72 -16.50 -8.43
N PRO A 48 8.02 -16.46 -8.13
CA PRO A 48 8.51 -15.83 -6.90
C PRO A 48 8.25 -14.32 -6.89
N ASN A 49 8.21 -13.68 -8.07
CA ASN A 49 8.00 -12.24 -8.20
C ASN A 49 7.11 -11.93 -9.41
N GLU A 50 6.17 -11.01 -9.20
CA GLU A 50 5.39 -10.39 -10.27
C GLU A 50 6.03 -9.08 -10.74
N ASN A 51 5.75 -8.70 -11.98
CA ASN A 51 6.23 -7.43 -12.52
C ASN A 51 5.58 -6.24 -11.78
N THR A 52 6.39 -5.22 -11.47
CA THR A 52 5.89 -3.98 -10.86
C THR A 52 4.77 -3.36 -11.70
N PRO A 53 3.58 -3.13 -11.14
CA PRO A 53 2.46 -2.59 -11.91
C PRO A 53 2.75 -1.14 -12.34
N LYS A 54 2.21 -0.75 -13.50
CA LYS A 54 2.37 0.62 -14.01
C LYS A 54 1.75 1.63 -13.05
N CYS A 55 2.47 2.71 -12.77
CA CYS A 55 1.95 3.83 -11.99
C CYS A 55 0.84 4.55 -12.77
N ARG A 56 -0.38 4.59 -12.22
CA ARG A 56 -1.52 5.30 -12.80
C ARG A 56 -2.08 6.29 -11.79
N ALA A 57 -2.18 7.57 -12.16
CA ALA A 57 -2.77 8.60 -11.29
C ALA A 57 -4.31 8.61 -11.33
N ARG A 58 -4.93 7.44 -11.17
CA ARG A 58 -6.38 7.22 -11.20
C ARG A 58 -6.79 6.18 -10.15
N CYS A 59 -7.95 6.37 -9.53
CA CYS A 59 -8.58 5.36 -8.69
C CYS A 59 -9.29 4.30 -9.53
N GLN A 60 -9.72 3.21 -8.90
CA GLN A 60 -10.67 2.28 -9.51
C GLN A 60 -11.99 2.97 -9.88
N LEU A 61 -12.72 2.42 -10.84
CA LEU A 61 -13.88 3.07 -11.45
C LEU A 61 -15.02 3.32 -10.45
N ASP A 62 -15.28 2.36 -9.57
CA ASP A 62 -16.39 2.42 -8.62
C ASP A 62 -16.09 3.29 -7.38
N TYR A 63 -14.89 3.88 -7.30
CA TYR A 63 -14.49 4.71 -6.18
C TYR A 63 -14.85 6.18 -6.38
N LYS A 64 -15.62 6.74 -5.44
CA LYS A 64 -16.25 8.06 -5.56
C LYS A 64 -15.27 9.24 -5.59
N LYS A 65 -14.11 9.15 -4.93
CA LYS A 65 -13.16 10.27 -4.85
C LYS A 65 -12.14 10.18 -5.98
N ALA A 66 -11.84 11.33 -6.58
CA ALA A 66 -10.74 11.43 -7.55
C ALA A 66 -9.39 11.18 -6.87
N TYR A 67 -8.46 10.55 -7.59
CA TYR A 67 -7.11 10.21 -7.11
C TYR A 67 -6.41 11.38 -6.42
N ALA A 68 -6.49 12.58 -7.02
CA ALA A 68 -5.84 13.76 -6.48
C ALA A 68 -6.38 14.18 -5.11
N LYS A 69 -7.69 14.00 -4.87
CA LYS A 69 -8.41 14.36 -3.64
C LYS A 69 -8.27 13.33 -2.53
N ASP A 70 -7.95 12.08 -2.89
CA ASP A 70 -7.78 10.99 -1.93
C ASP A 70 -6.32 10.81 -1.45
N ARG A 71 -5.39 11.63 -1.96
CA ARG A 71 -3.99 11.60 -1.51
C ARG A 71 -3.84 12.18 -0.11
N ILE A 72 -3.26 11.37 0.76
CA ILE A 72 -2.93 11.73 2.14
C ILE A 72 -1.41 11.91 2.22
N LYS A 73 -0.96 13.04 2.76
CA LYS A 73 0.47 13.37 2.92
C LYS A 73 0.92 13.19 4.36
N GLY A 74 2.12 12.64 4.53
CA GLY A 74 2.81 12.64 5.83
C GLY A 74 3.37 14.03 6.17
N LYS A 75 3.60 14.30 7.46
CA LYS A 75 4.17 15.58 7.92
C LYS A 75 5.70 15.62 7.81
N LYS A 76 6.35 14.56 8.27
CA LYS A 76 7.82 14.43 8.31
C LYS A 76 8.20 12.97 8.05
N ALA A 77 9.39 12.78 7.51
CA ALA A 77 10.02 11.47 7.36
C ALA A 77 11.40 11.54 8.03
N GLY A 78 11.71 10.56 8.87
CA GLY A 78 12.98 10.49 9.59
C GLY A 78 13.33 9.04 9.91
N LEU A 79 14.61 8.79 10.14
CA LEU A 79 15.08 7.51 10.68
C LEU A 79 15.15 7.65 12.20
N LYS A 80 14.54 6.71 12.92
CA LYS A 80 14.84 6.55 14.35
C LYS A 80 16.17 5.81 14.48
N SER A 81 16.96 6.15 15.50
CA SER A 81 18.12 5.33 15.85
C SER A 81 17.64 3.98 16.38
N TYR A 82 18.44 2.92 16.19
CA TYR A 82 18.14 1.59 16.69
C TYR A 82 18.44 1.51 18.19
N ASN A 83 17.63 2.19 18.97
CA ASN A 83 17.61 2.11 20.40
C ASN A 83 16.23 1.60 20.82
N GLN A 84 16.21 0.45 21.50
CA GLN A 84 14.98 -0.24 21.91
C GLN A 84 14.04 0.65 22.74
N PHE A 85 14.60 1.59 23.51
CA PHE A 85 13.83 2.54 24.30
C PHE A 85 13.14 3.58 23.39
N LEU A 86 13.86 4.16 22.43
CA LEU A 86 13.34 5.19 21.51
C LEU A 86 12.33 4.68 20.46
N LEU A 87 12.30 3.36 20.24
CA LEU A 87 11.33 2.72 19.34
C LEU A 87 9.95 2.55 19.99
N ARG A 88 9.85 2.61 21.32
CA ARG A 88 8.62 2.39 22.09
C ARG A 88 7.91 3.66 22.52
N ASP A 89 8.55 4.82 22.39
CA ASP A 89 7.94 6.10 22.71
C ASP A 89 6.86 6.45 21.66
N GLU A 90 5.60 6.50 22.12
CA GLU A 90 4.40 7.00 21.42
C GLU A 90 4.32 8.53 21.42
#